data_AF-A0A1I0CT40-F1
#
_entry.id   AF-A0A1I0CT40-F1
#
_cell.length_a   1.000
_cell.length_b   1.000
_cell.length_c   1.000
_cell.angle_alpha   90.00
_cell.angle_beta   90.00
_cell.angle_gamma   90.00
#
_symmetry.space_group_name_H-M   'P 1'
#
loop_
_entity.id
_entity.type
_entity.pdbx_description
1 polymer ?
#
loop_
_entity_poly.entity_id
_entity_poly.type
_entity_poly.pdbx_seq_one_letter_code
_entity_poly.pdbx_strand_id
1 'polypeptide(L)'
;MSGRAIPMSQVNDPTFSQEILGKGVAIIPDKGRIVAPIDGTVTMVFDTKHAISMQGESGVELIIHVGIDTVELKGQYFTALVNAGAQVSKGTPLLEFDMEKIKAAGYDVVTPVIVCNTPNFPDMTVKSGMEVREGDTVIELN
;
A
#
# COMPACT_ATOMS: atom_id res chain seq x y z
N MET A 1 2.22 2.46 7.33
CA MET A 1 3.33 3.39 7.01
C MET A 1 3.01 4.74 7.63
N SER A 2 4.00 5.62 7.79
CA SER A 2 3.80 6.97 8.32
C SER A 2 3.54 8.00 7.21
N GLY A 3 2.72 9.00 7.49
CA GLY A 3 2.35 10.06 6.55
C GLY A 3 0.92 10.53 6.73
N ARG A 4 0.31 11.05 5.66
CA ARG A 4 -1.07 11.55 5.67
C ARG A 4 -2.00 10.64 4.90
N ALA A 5 -3.05 10.14 5.55
CA ALA A 5 -4.11 9.39 4.88
C ALA A 5 -5.04 10.34 4.11
N ILE A 6 -5.25 10.06 2.83
CA ILE A 6 -6.13 10.81 1.93
C ILE A 6 -7.16 9.86 1.30
N PRO A 7 -8.36 10.35 0.95
CA PRO A 7 -9.35 9.54 0.25
C PRO A 7 -8.81 9.15 -1.14
N MET A 8 -9.22 7.99 -1.64
CA MET A 8 -8.83 7.51 -2.97
C MET A 8 -9.16 8.52 -4.08
N SER A 9 -10.24 9.28 -3.94
CA SER A 9 -10.63 10.34 -4.89
C SER A 9 -9.60 11.48 -5.06
N GLN A 10 -8.60 11.59 -4.18
CA GLN A 10 -7.49 12.53 -4.31
C GLN A 10 -6.26 11.95 -5.03
N VAL A 11 -6.27 10.65 -5.35
CA VAL A 11 -5.20 10.01 -6.12
C VAL A 11 -5.32 10.40 -7.58
N ASN A 12 -4.22 10.88 -8.19
CA ASN A 12 -4.21 11.33 -9.58
C ASN A 12 -4.07 10.18 -10.59
N ASP A 13 -4.92 9.16 -10.44
CA ASP A 13 -4.98 7.99 -11.32
C ASP A 13 -6.40 7.40 -11.29
N PRO A 14 -7.08 7.21 -12.44
CA PRO A 14 -8.45 6.69 -12.48
C PRO A 14 -8.62 5.27 -11.92
N THR A 15 -7.61 4.40 -12.08
CA THR A 15 -7.64 3.02 -11.57
C THR A 15 -7.79 3.00 -10.06
N PHE A 16 -7.08 3.91 -9.37
CA PHE A 16 -7.15 4.03 -7.92
C PHE A 16 -8.31 4.94 -7.46
N SER A 17 -8.48 6.10 -8.08
CA SER A 17 -9.48 7.10 -7.64
C SER A 17 -10.93 6.67 -7.86
N GLN A 18 -11.18 5.76 -8.80
CA GLN A 18 -12.49 5.16 -9.03
C GLN A 18 -12.63 3.79 -8.35
N GLU A 19 -11.66 3.39 -7.52
CA GLU A 19 -11.68 2.13 -6.76
C GLU A 19 -11.87 0.88 -7.64
N ILE A 20 -11.34 0.90 -8.87
CA ILE A 20 -11.52 -0.17 -9.87
C ILE A 20 -10.94 -1.50 -9.36
N LEU A 21 -9.81 -1.44 -8.67
CA LEU A 21 -9.14 -2.61 -8.08
C LEU A 21 -9.71 -3.01 -6.70
N GLY A 22 -10.65 -2.24 -6.17
CA GLY A 22 -11.17 -2.38 -4.82
C GLY A 22 -11.15 -1.07 -4.04
N LYS A 23 -11.88 -1.04 -2.93
CA LYS A 23 -11.90 0.09 -2.01
C LYS A 23 -10.63 0.16 -1.18
N GLY A 24 -10.30 1.35 -0.70
CA GLY A 24 -9.13 1.51 0.14
C GLY A 24 -8.84 2.96 0.53
N VAL A 25 -7.59 3.21 0.88
CA VAL A 25 -7.07 4.52 1.27
C VAL A 25 -5.73 4.75 0.60
N ALA A 26 -5.39 5.99 0.29
CA ALA A 26 -4.04 6.32 -0.13
C ALA A 26 -3.30 7.08 0.96
N ILE A 27 -2.00 6.83 1.09
CA ILE A 27 -1.14 7.53 2.04
C ILE A 27 -0.16 8.40 1.25
N ILE A 28 -0.04 9.67 1.61
CA ILE A 28 1.10 10.50 1.21
C ILE A 28 2.20 10.22 2.23
N PRO A 29 3.23 9.42 1.90
CA PRO A 29 4.24 9.01 2.86
C PRO A 29 5.09 10.19 3.33
N ASP A 30 5.48 10.18 4.61
CA ASP A 30 6.53 11.05 5.16
C ASP A 30 7.92 10.38 5.15
N LYS A 31 7.94 9.04 5.02
CA LYS A 31 9.12 8.19 5.02
C LYS A 31 8.98 7.08 3.98
N GLY A 32 10.11 6.73 3.37
CA GLY A 32 10.21 5.71 2.33
C GLY A 32 10.22 4.28 2.88
N ARG A 33 9.22 3.91 3.68
CA ARG A 33 9.16 2.62 4.36
C ARG A 33 7.73 2.12 4.51
N ILE A 34 7.54 0.84 4.21
CA ILE A 34 6.28 0.11 4.41
C ILE A 34 6.53 -1.02 5.39
N VAL A 35 5.56 -1.14 6.30
CA VAL A 35 5.43 -2.26 7.22
C VAL A 35 4.11 -2.97 6.97
N ALA A 36 4.05 -4.25 7.32
CA ALA A 36 2.85 -5.07 7.25
C ALA A 36 1.69 -4.40 8.01
N PRO A 37 0.54 -4.13 7.36
CA PRO A 37 -0.61 -3.51 8.01
C PRO A 37 -1.36 -4.51 8.91
N ILE A 38 -1.23 -5.80 8.62
CA ILE A 38 -1.89 -6.91 9.29
C ILE A 38 -0.96 -8.12 9.40
N ASP A 39 -1.31 -9.06 10.27
CA ASP A 39 -0.73 -10.40 10.26
C ASP A 39 -1.20 -11.16 9.01
N GLY A 40 -0.32 -11.94 8.39
CA GLY A 40 -0.67 -12.71 7.22
C GLY A 40 0.51 -13.21 6.39
N THR A 41 0.24 -13.54 5.14
CA THR A 41 1.23 -14.03 4.18
C THR A 41 1.42 -13.02 3.07
N VAL A 42 2.68 -12.72 2.73
CA VAL A 42 3.03 -11.98 1.52
C VAL A 42 2.77 -12.88 0.32
N THR A 43 1.72 -12.61 -0.44
CA THR A 43 1.32 -13.46 -1.57
C THR A 43 2.13 -13.14 -2.82
N MET A 44 2.53 -11.88 -2.99
CA MET A 44 3.32 -11.45 -4.15
C MET A 44 4.21 -10.27 -3.80
N VAL A 45 5.43 -10.29 -4.31
CA VAL A 45 6.29 -9.11 -4.45
C VAL A 45 6.46 -8.89 -5.95
N PHE A 46 6.06 -7.73 -6.46
CA PHE A 46 6.11 -7.46 -7.90
C PHE A 46 7.57 -7.41 -8.38
N ASP A 47 7.83 -7.76 -9.64
CA ASP A 47 9.19 -7.82 -10.20
C ASP A 47 9.95 -6.50 -10.07
N THR A 48 9.23 -5.38 -10.26
CA THR A 48 9.77 -4.02 -10.11
C THR A 48 9.67 -3.49 -8.68
N LYS A 49 9.27 -4.33 -7.72
CA LYS A 49 9.28 -4.11 -6.25
C LYS A 49 8.47 -2.91 -5.74
N HIS A 50 7.80 -2.15 -6.61
CA HIS A 50 6.99 -1.00 -6.24
C HIS A 50 5.68 -1.39 -5.52
N ALA A 51 5.25 -2.65 -5.62
CA ALA A 51 4.02 -3.12 -5.00
C ALA A 51 4.21 -4.46 -4.28
N ILE A 52 3.42 -4.66 -3.24
CA ILE A 52 3.36 -5.90 -2.46
C ILE A 52 1.89 -6.29 -2.26
N SER A 53 1.58 -7.56 -2.48
CA SER A 53 0.30 -8.17 -2.14
C SER A 53 0.40 -9.01 -0.88
N MET A 54 -0.64 -8.98 -0.06
CA MET A 54 -0.75 -9.76 1.16
C MET A 54 -2.13 -10.40 1.26
N GLN A 55 -2.18 -11.56 1.90
CA GLN A 55 -3.42 -12.17 2.36
C GLN A 55 -3.39 -12.27 3.89
N GLY A 56 -4.39 -11.68 4.53
CA GLY A 56 -4.60 -11.78 5.97
C GLY A 56 -5.27 -13.08 6.38
N GLU A 57 -5.19 -13.42 7.66
CA GLU A 57 -5.82 -14.63 8.22
C GLU A 57 -7.35 -14.62 8.08
N SER A 58 -7.98 -13.45 8.03
CA SER A 58 -9.42 -13.29 7.77
C SER A 58 -9.81 -13.53 6.30
N GLY A 59 -8.86 -13.84 5.43
CA GLY A 59 -9.06 -13.96 3.99
C GLY A 59 -9.07 -12.62 3.24
N VAL A 60 -8.77 -11.50 3.90
CA VAL A 60 -8.62 -10.20 3.22
C VAL A 60 -7.41 -10.22 2.29
N GLU A 61 -7.59 -9.73 1.07
CA GLU A 61 -6.52 -9.57 0.09
C GLU A 61 -6.18 -8.09 -0.06
N LEU A 62 -4.93 -7.75 0.24
CA LEU A 62 -4.43 -6.38 0.25
C LEU A 62 -3.38 -6.17 -0.83
N ILE A 63 -3.39 -5.00 -1.45
CA ILE A 63 -2.28 -4.49 -2.26
C ILE A 63 -1.81 -3.17 -1.66
N ILE A 64 -0.49 -3.05 -1.47
CA ILE A 64 0.19 -1.79 -1.15
C ILE A 64 1.01 -1.42 -2.38
N HIS A 65 0.62 -0.35 -3.07
CA HIS A 65 1.23 0.08 -4.33
C HIS A 65 1.95 1.41 -4.11
N VAL A 66 3.28 1.46 -4.22
CA VAL A 66 4.06 2.67 -3.97
C VAL A 66 4.10 3.55 -5.20
N GLY A 67 3.48 4.73 -5.10
CA GLY A 67 3.48 5.72 -6.16
C GLY A 67 2.53 5.40 -7.30
N ILE A 68 2.54 6.27 -8.31
CA ILE A 68 1.74 6.15 -9.53
C ILE A 68 2.69 5.96 -10.71
N ASP A 69 2.40 5.01 -11.59
CA ASP A 69 3.24 4.61 -12.74
C ASP A 69 4.69 4.21 -12.40
N THR A 70 4.99 3.92 -11.13
CA THR A 70 6.33 3.58 -10.64
C THR A 70 6.84 2.23 -11.13
N VAL A 71 6.00 1.41 -11.76
CA VAL A 71 6.42 0.23 -12.51
C VAL A 71 7.48 0.58 -13.58
N GLU A 72 7.39 1.77 -14.18
CA GLU A 72 8.32 2.28 -15.20
C GLU A 72 9.74 2.53 -14.67
N LEU A 73 9.90 2.63 -13.34
CA LEU A 73 11.22 2.72 -12.69
C LEU A 73 11.99 1.39 -12.72
N LYS A 74 11.35 0.29 -13.13
CA LYS A 74 11.99 -1.03 -13.33
C LYS A 74 12.77 -1.52 -12.11
N GLY A 75 12.22 -1.27 -10.91
CA GLY A 75 12.85 -1.68 -9.65
C GLY A 75 13.93 -0.73 -9.12
N GLN A 76 14.21 0.38 -9.81
CA GLN A 76 15.07 1.42 -9.24
C GLN A 76 14.41 2.06 -8.04
N TYR A 77 15.21 2.37 -7.02
CA TYR A 77 14.79 3.08 -5.80
C TYR A 77 13.90 2.26 -4.86
N PHE A 78 13.70 0.97 -5.11
CA PHE A 78 12.94 0.07 -4.26
C PHE A 78 13.81 -1.07 -3.71
N THR A 79 13.66 -1.35 -2.42
CA THR A 79 14.33 -2.47 -1.73
C THR A 79 13.30 -3.31 -1.01
N ALA A 80 12.91 -4.44 -1.61
CA ALA A 80 12.05 -5.42 -0.95
C ALA A 80 12.82 -6.09 0.18
N LEU A 81 12.20 -6.14 1.37
CA LEU A 81 12.77 -6.74 2.58
C LEU A 81 12.21 -8.14 2.87
N VAL A 82 11.22 -8.56 2.08
CA VAL A 82 10.53 -9.84 2.17
C VAL A 82 10.41 -10.47 0.79
N ASN A 83 10.09 -11.77 0.76
CA ASN A 83 9.80 -12.52 -0.46
C ASN A 83 8.36 -13.02 -0.45
N ALA A 84 7.83 -13.38 -1.62
CA ALA A 84 6.56 -14.09 -1.71
C ALA A 84 6.59 -15.40 -0.91
N GLY A 85 5.48 -15.74 -0.27
CA GLY A 85 5.33 -16.86 0.66
C GLY A 85 5.79 -16.57 2.09
N ALA A 86 6.37 -15.40 2.38
CA ALA A 86 6.77 -15.05 3.73
C ALA A 86 5.55 -14.80 4.64
N GLN A 87 5.54 -15.44 5.82
CA GLN A 87 4.62 -15.07 6.90
C GLN A 87 5.17 -13.86 7.66
N VAL A 88 4.31 -12.88 7.89
CA VAL A 88 4.67 -11.61 8.53
C VAL A 88 3.63 -11.24 9.58
N SER A 89 4.09 -10.57 10.63
CA SER A 89 3.20 -9.94 11.62
C SER A 89 3.05 -8.46 11.33
N LYS A 90 1.96 -7.83 11.80
CA LYS A 90 1.73 -6.40 11.74
C LYS A 90 2.96 -5.65 12.26
N GLY A 91 3.45 -4.69 11.48
CA GLY A 91 4.66 -3.93 11.76
C GLY A 91 5.96 -4.54 11.19
N THR A 92 5.93 -5.75 10.64
CA THR A 92 7.10 -6.33 9.95
C THR A 92 7.48 -5.46 8.74
N PRO A 93 8.75 -5.05 8.59
CA PRO A 93 9.18 -4.28 7.42
C PRO A 93 9.03 -5.09 6.12
N LEU A 94 8.43 -4.49 5.09
CA LEU A 94 8.14 -5.15 3.82
C LEU A 94 8.95 -4.56 2.66
N LEU A 95 8.98 -3.24 2.56
CA LEU A 95 9.57 -2.52 1.44
C LEU A 95 10.15 -1.19 1.93
N GLU A 96 11.33 -0.85 1.44
CA GLU A 96 11.91 0.49 1.56
C GLU A 96 12.06 1.12 0.18
N PHE A 97 11.92 2.44 0.11
CA PHE A 97 12.02 3.18 -1.14
C PHE A 97 12.62 4.57 -0.99
N ASP A 98 13.33 5.04 -2.02
CA ASP A 98 13.96 6.36 -2.02
C ASP A 98 12.99 7.41 -2.60
N MET A 99 12.26 8.07 -1.70
CA MET A 99 11.26 9.08 -2.07
C MET A 99 11.82 10.24 -2.89
N GLU A 100 13.04 10.68 -2.57
CA GLU A 100 13.65 11.82 -3.27
C GLU A 100 13.99 11.44 -4.71
N LYS A 101 14.55 10.25 -4.93
CA LYS A 101 14.87 9.78 -6.28
C LYS A 101 13.63 9.47 -7.12
N ILE A 102 12.58 8.91 -6.51
CA ILE A 102 11.31 8.67 -7.20
C ILE A 102 10.69 10.00 -7.67
N LYS A 103 10.62 10.99 -6.78
CA LYS A 103 10.14 12.34 -7.13
C LYS A 103 11.02 13.02 -8.17
N ALA A 104 12.35 12.90 -8.05
CA ALA A 104 13.29 13.47 -9.02
C ALA A 104 13.18 12.82 -10.41
N ALA A 105 12.75 11.56 -10.47
CA ALA A 105 12.42 10.87 -11.72
C ALA A 105 11.04 11.27 -12.28
N GLY A 106 10.29 12.13 -11.61
CA GLY A 106 9.00 12.66 -12.08
C GLY A 106 7.77 11.87 -11.64
N TYR A 107 7.91 10.92 -10.71
CA TYR A 107 6.82 10.06 -10.25
C TYR A 107 6.27 10.49 -8.89
N ASP A 108 4.97 10.26 -8.69
CA ASP A 108 4.32 10.45 -7.40
C ASP A 108 4.69 9.30 -6.44
N VAL A 109 4.77 9.59 -5.15
CA VAL A 109 4.98 8.61 -4.06
C VAL A 109 3.70 8.32 -3.27
N VAL A 110 2.57 8.95 -3.61
CA VAL A 110 1.24 8.60 -3.08
C VAL A 110 1.08 7.08 -3.18
N THR A 111 0.82 6.45 -2.05
CA THR A 111 0.83 4.99 -1.91
C THR A 111 -0.58 4.49 -1.61
N PRO A 112 -1.33 4.01 -2.62
CA PRO A 112 -2.58 3.30 -2.42
C PRO A 112 -2.43 2.02 -1.57
N VAL A 113 -3.36 1.82 -0.64
CA VAL A 113 -3.57 0.59 0.12
C VAL A 113 -4.99 0.13 -0.14
N ILE A 114 -5.13 -1.02 -0.81
CA ILE A 114 -6.38 -1.47 -1.45
C ILE A 114 -6.78 -2.82 -0.90
N VAL A 115 -8.07 -3.02 -0.64
CA VAL A 115 -8.68 -4.33 -0.38
C VAL A 115 -9.27 -4.87 -1.68
N CYS A 116 -8.60 -5.83 -2.30
CA CYS A 116 -8.96 -6.31 -3.64
C CYS A 116 -10.26 -7.11 -3.68
N ASN A 117 -10.55 -7.84 -2.60
CA ASN A 117 -11.78 -8.60 -2.44
C ASN A 117 -12.82 -7.86 -1.59
N THR A 118 -12.94 -6.54 -1.79
CA THR A 118 -13.90 -5.66 -1.08
C THR A 118 -15.33 -6.22 -1.00
N PRO A 119 -15.93 -6.87 -2.04
CA PRO A 119 -17.28 -7.42 -1.94
C PRO A 119 -17.48 -8.45 -0.81
N ASN A 120 -16.40 -9.06 -0.31
CA ASN A 120 -16.45 -9.98 0.82
C ASN A 120 -16.53 -9.26 2.18
N PHE A 121 -16.34 -7.93 2.20
CA PHE A 121 -16.31 -7.07 3.39
C PHE A 121 -17.29 -5.89 3.21
N PRO A 122 -18.61 -6.15 3.22
CA PRO A 122 -19.62 -5.12 2.92
C PRO A 122 -19.63 -3.96 3.93
N ASP A 123 -19.26 -4.23 5.19
CA ASP A 123 -19.23 -3.25 6.28
C ASP A 123 -17.85 -2.62 6.47
N MET A 124 -16.97 -2.74 5.48
CA MET A 124 -15.65 -2.13 5.50
C MET A 124 -15.75 -0.60 5.59
N THR A 125 -14.99 -0.02 6.52
CA THR A 125 -14.87 1.44 6.66
C THR A 125 -13.44 1.90 6.43
N VAL A 126 -13.31 3.13 5.91
CA VAL A 126 -12.03 3.76 5.60
C VAL A 126 -11.92 5.10 6.33
N LYS A 127 -10.78 5.32 6.99
CA LYS A 127 -10.44 6.58 7.66
C LYS A 127 -9.41 7.34 6.82
N SER A 128 -9.70 8.60 6.54
CA SER A 128 -8.83 9.51 5.79
C SER A 128 -8.92 10.93 6.34
N GLY A 129 -8.08 11.84 5.85
CA GLY A 129 -8.01 13.23 6.32
C GLY A 129 -7.22 13.40 7.62
N MET A 130 -6.38 12.43 7.97
CA MET A 130 -5.63 12.39 9.22
C MET A 130 -4.16 12.01 8.98
N GLU A 131 -3.28 12.46 9.88
CA GLU A 131 -1.92 11.94 9.98
C GLU A 131 -1.97 10.52 10.57
N VAL A 132 -1.10 9.66 10.06
CA VAL A 132 -1.00 8.25 10.45
C VAL A 132 0.45 7.87 10.68
N ARG A 133 0.66 6.95 11.61
CA ARG A 133 1.94 6.32 11.90
C ARG A 133 1.89 4.84 11.52
N GLU A 134 3.08 4.23 11.44
CA GLU A 134 3.18 2.78 11.35
C GLU A 134 2.36 2.08 12.45
N GLY A 135 1.42 1.24 12.04
CA GLY A 135 0.53 0.49 12.93
C GLY A 135 -0.84 1.12 13.16
N ASP A 136 -1.06 2.39 12.80
CA ASP A 136 -2.36 3.03 12.91
C ASP A 136 -3.38 2.39 11.96
N THR A 137 -4.63 2.28 12.41
CA THR A 137 -5.71 1.68 11.64
C THR A 137 -6.38 2.71 10.73
N VAL A 138 -6.33 2.45 9.42
CA VAL A 138 -6.96 3.27 8.38
C VAL A 138 -8.09 2.56 7.63
N ILE A 139 -8.15 1.23 7.72
CA ILE A 139 -9.20 0.39 7.16
C ILE A 139 -9.67 -0.54 8.28
N GLU A 140 -10.98 -0.62 8.50
CA GLU A 140 -11.60 -1.57 9.42
C GLU A 140 -12.50 -2.51 8.63
N LEU A 141 -12.29 -3.80 8.82
CA LEU A 141 -13.10 -4.88 8.25
C LEU A 141 -14.02 -5.35 9.38
N ASN A 142 -15.29 -4.95 9.33
CA ASN A 142 -16.30 -5.33 10.33
C ASN A 142 -16.97 -6.66 9.98
#